data_AF-A0A221WBH5-F1
#
_entry.id   AF-A0A221WBH5-F1
#
_cell.length_a   1.000
_cell.length_b   1.000
_cell.length_c   1.000
_cell.angle_alpha   90.00
_cell.angle_beta   90.00
_cell.angle_gamma   90.00
#
_symmetry.space_group_name_H-M   'P 1'
#
loop_
_entity.id
_entity.type
_entity.pdbx_description
1 polymer ?
#
loop_
_entity_poly.entity_id
_entity_poly.type
_entity_poly.pdbx_seq_one_letter_code
_entity_poly.pdbx_strand_id
1 'polypeptide(L)'
;MQQDTELESYLAALAPESDLETTATGSRFGGAGVYQLRLPINANEQLHSLAEELETSPRELLQDWLLQRLAWEARQQEQRWIPAPQATLQGSL
;
A
#
# COMPACT_ATOMS: atom_id res chain seq x y z
N MET A 1 35.40 14.95 -27.85
CA MET A 1 34.75 15.37 -26.60
C MET A 1 34.60 14.11 -25.75
N GLN A 2 35.57 13.82 -24.89
CA GLN A 2 35.54 12.64 -24.02
C GLN A 2 34.61 13.00 -22.86
N GLN A 3 33.52 12.25 -22.67
CA GLN A 3 32.67 12.45 -21.50
C GLN A 3 33.32 11.76 -20.31
N ASP A 4 33.60 12.53 -19.27
CA ASP A 4 34.18 12.07 -18.01
C ASP A 4 33.08 11.37 -17.21
N THR A 5 32.78 10.13 -17.58
CA THR A 5 31.77 9.27 -16.95
C THR A 5 31.99 9.13 -15.45
N GLU A 6 33.25 9.21 -15.00
CA GLU A 6 33.58 9.18 -13.57
C GLU A 6 33.14 10.48 -12.88
N LEU A 7 33.33 11.64 -13.50
CA LEU A 7 32.85 12.93 -12.98
C LEU A 7 31.31 12.96 -12.91
N GLU A 8 30.64 12.44 -13.93
CA GLU A 8 29.18 12.31 -13.97
C GLU A 8 28.66 11.37 -12.86
N SER A 9 29.38 10.27 -12.57
CA SER A 9 29.04 9.37 -11.46
C SER A 9 29.26 10.01 -10.09
N TYR A 10 30.35 10.78 -9.90
CA TYR A 10 30.59 11.51 -8.66
C TYR A 10 29.56 12.62 -8.43
N LEU A 11 29.18 13.35 -9.49
CA LEU A 11 28.14 14.38 -9.41
C LEU A 11 26.76 13.78 -9.18
N ALA A 12 26.45 12.60 -9.73
CA ALA A 12 25.20 11.90 -9.47
C ALA A 12 25.12 11.34 -8.04
N ALA A 13 26.24 10.88 -7.47
CA ALA A 13 26.29 10.40 -6.09
C ALA A 13 26.15 11.52 -5.05
N LEU A 14 26.52 12.75 -5.41
CA LEU A 14 26.44 13.94 -4.57
C LEU A 14 25.21 14.81 -4.86
N ALA A 15 24.52 14.58 -5.97
CA ALA A 15 23.26 15.23 -6.26
C ALA A 15 22.26 14.80 -5.18
N PRO A 16 21.79 15.71 -4.32
CA PRO A 16 20.70 15.38 -3.42
C PRO A 16 19.52 14.96 -4.29
N GLU A 17 18.89 13.84 -3.97
CA GLU A 17 17.64 13.44 -4.63
C GLU A 17 16.66 14.61 -4.48
N SER A 18 16.52 15.36 -5.57
CA SER A 18 15.61 16.48 -5.66
C SER A 18 14.21 15.94 -5.94
N ASP A 19 13.68 15.15 -5.00
CA ASP A 19 12.23 14.98 -4.88
C ASP A 19 11.76 15.81 -3.69
N LEU A 20 11.37 17.04 -4.03
CA LEU A 20 10.40 17.89 -3.37
C LEU A 20 10.41 17.86 -1.84
N GLU A 21 11.13 18.83 -1.31
CA GLU A 21 10.82 19.55 -0.09
C GLU A 21 9.33 19.52 0.27
N THR A 22 8.99 18.76 1.32
CA THR A 22 8.15 19.34 2.36
C THR A 22 8.70 18.89 3.70
N THR A 23 9.33 19.84 4.40
CA THR A 23 9.54 19.77 5.84
C THR A 23 8.19 19.94 6.53
N ALA A 24 7.23 19.05 6.29
CA ALA A 24 6.02 18.93 7.08
C ALA A 24 6.20 17.72 8.00
N THR A 25 6.86 17.97 9.12
CA THR A 25 6.65 17.34 10.42
C THR A 25 6.02 15.92 10.39
N GLY A 26 6.86 14.86 10.34
CA GLY A 26 6.47 13.54 10.88
C GLY A 26 6.59 12.29 10.00
N SER A 27 7.09 12.35 8.76
CA SER A 27 7.19 11.17 7.88
C SER A 27 8.40 10.27 8.17
N ARG A 28 8.44 9.64 9.36
CA ARG A 28 9.43 8.56 9.68
C ARG A 28 8.82 7.37 10.43
N PHE A 29 7.54 7.43 10.73
CA PHE A 29 6.74 6.28 11.12
C PHE A 29 5.80 6.04 9.95
N GLY A 30 5.82 4.82 9.39
CA GLY A 30 5.10 4.46 8.16
C GLY A 30 3.74 5.14 8.07
N GLY A 31 3.49 5.83 6.95
CA GLY A 31 2.45 6.84 6.81
C GLY A 31 1.07 6.36 7.23
N ALA A 32 0.73 6.55 8.50
CA ALA A 32 -0.61 6.34 9.02
C ALA A 32 -1.46 7.53 8.56
N GLY A 33 -2.07 7.39 7.39
CA GLY A 33 -3.01 8.38 6.85
C GLY A 33 -4.38 8.25 7.51
N VAL A 34 -5.00 9.39 7.84
CA VAL A 34 -6.41 9.44 8.23
C VAL A 34 -7.24 9.73 6.99
N TYR A 35 -8.11 8.79 6.62
CA TYR A 35 -9.03 8.96 5.49
C TYR A 35 -10.43 9.27 6.01
N GLN A 36 -11.05 10.33 5.49
CA GLN A 36 -12.44 10.66 5.80
C GLN A 36 -13.37 9.99 4.78
N LEU A 37 -14.19 9.04 5.24
CA LEU A 37 -15.14 8.32 4.39
C LEU A 37 -16.52 8.97 4.46
N ARG A 38 -17.17 9.18 3.31
CA ARG A 38 -18.57 9.61 3.24
C ARG A 38 -19.43 8.43 2.77
N LEU A 39 -20.30 7.96 3.65
CA LEU A 39 -21.24 6.89 3.37
C LEU A 39 -22.59 7.48 2.92
N PRO A 40 -23.32 6.83 2.00
CA PRO A 40 -24.70 7.18 1.74
C PRO A 40 -25.56 6.93 2.99
N ILE A 41 -26.60 7.74 3.20
CA ILE A 41 -27.39 7.75 4.44
C ILE A 41 -27.91 6.36 4.83
N ASN A 42 -28.46 5.61 3.88
CA ASN A 42 -29.00 4.27 4.12
C ASN A 42 -27.93 3.26 4.58
N ALA A 43 -26.69 3.40 4.10
CA ALA A 43 -25.60 2.51 4.51
C ALA A 43 -25.05 2.90 5.89
N ASN A 44 -25.05 4.19 6.22
CA ASN A 44 -24.66 4.68 7.53
C ASN A 44 -25.61 4.19 8.63
N GLU A 45 -26.92 4.27 8.39
CA GLU A 45 -27.93 3.76 9.33
C GLU A 45 -27.79 2.25 9.57
N GLN A 46 -27.56 1.48 8.50
CA GLN A 46 -27.32 0.03 8.60
C GLN A 46 -26.05 -0.29 9.40
N LEU A 47 -24.96 0.46 9.15
CA LEU A 47 -23.71 0.30 9.89
C LEU A 47 -23.91 0.59 11.37
N HIS A 48 -24.66 1.65 11.71
CA HIS A 48 -24.98 1.99 13.08
C HIS A 48 -25.79 0.89 13.76
N SER A 49 -26.88 0.43 13.14
CA SER A 49 -27.71 -0.63 13.70
C SER A 49 -26.94 -1.93 13.91
N LEU A 50 -26.03 -2.28 12.99
CA LEU A 50 -25.23 -3.49 13.09
C LEU A 50 -24.11 -3.36 14.14
N ALA A 51 -23.55 -2.16 14.29
CA ALA A 51 -22.59 -1.87 15.35
C ALA A 51 -23.24 -1.93 16.74
N GLU A 52 -24.48 -1.48 16.88
CA GLU A 52 -25.27 -1.61 18.11
C GLU A 52 -25.54 -3.09 18.46
N GLU A 53 -25.92 -3.91 17.48
CA GLU A 53 -26.14 -5.35 17.68
C GLU A 53 -24.88 -6.08 18.12
N LEU A 54 -23.72 -5.68 17.58
CA LEU A 54 -22.41 -6.27 17.88
C LEU A 54 -21.71 -5.61 19.09
N GLU A 55 -22.39 -4.71 19.80
CA GLU A 55 -21.85 -3.96 20.95
C GLU A 55 -20.50 -3.28 20.64
N THR A 56 -20.34 -2.76 19.42
CA THR A 56 -19.10 -2.15 18.93
C THR A 56 -19.32 -0.74 18.41
N SER A 57 -18.25 0.05 18.28
CA SER A 57 -18.37 1.36 17.65
C SER A 57 -18.51 1.22 16.14
N PRO A 58 -19.38 2.01 15.47
CA PRO A 58 -19.53 1.99 14.01
C PRO A 58 -18.19 2.22 13.27
N ARG A 59 -17.31 3.04 13.85
CA ARG A 59 -15.96 3.29 13.31
C ARG A 59 -15.05 2.08 13.43
N GLU A 60 -15.10 1.36 14.54
CA GLU A 60 -14.26 0.18 14.79
C GLU A 60 -14.67 -0.95 13.84
N LEU A 61 -15.98 -1.19 13.71
CA LEU A 61 -16.54 -2.14 12.76
C LEU A 61 -16.12 -1.84 11.32
N LEU A 62 -16.20 -0.59 10.90
CA LEU A 62 -15.77 -0.17 9.56
C LEU A 62 -14.27 -0.41 9.34
N GLN A 63 -13.44 -0.08 10.33
CA GLN A 63 -11.99 -0.30 10.26
C GLN A 63 -11.70 -1.80 10.11
N ASP A 64 -12.31 -2.62 10.94
CA ASP A 64 -12.14 -4.07 10.92
C ASP A 64 -12.53 -4.67 9.55
N TRP A 65 -13.71 -4.31 9.04
CA TRP A 65 -14.16 -4.78 7.72
C TRP A 65 -13.24 -4.34 6.59
N LEU A 66 -12.74 -3.10 6.63
CA LEU A 66 -11.80 -2.60 5.64
C LEU A 66 -10.49 -3.39 5.67
N LEU A 67 -9.95 -3.66 6.86
CA LEU A 67 -8.73 -4.46 7.04
C LEU A 67 -8.93 -5.90 6.55
N GLN A 68 -10.06 -6.52 6.89
CA GLN A 68 -10.40 -7.86 6.39
C GLN A 68 -10.48 -7.90 4.85
N ARG A 69 -11.11 -6.89 4.24
CA ARG A 69 -11.25 -6.81 2.78
C ARG A 69 -9.90 -6.60 2.10
N LEU A 70 -9.04 -5.74 2.63
CA LEU A 70 -7.69 -5.52 2.10
C LEU A 70 -6.85 -6.79 2.18
N ALA A 71 -6.90 -7.52 3.31
CA ALA A 71 -6.20 -8.78 3.47
C ALA A 71 -6.72 -9.87 2.51
N TRP A 72 -8.01 -9.85 2.18
CA TRP A 72 -8.56 -10.73 1.14
C TRP A 72 -8.06 -10.35 -0.25
N GLU A 73 -8.08 -9.07 -0.62
CA GLU A 73 -7.58 -8.59 -1.92
C GLU A 73 -6.10 -8.91 -2.12
N ALA A 74 -5.26 -8.71 -1.10
CA ALA A 74 -3.83 -9.04 -1.17
C ALA A 74 -3.61 -10.52 -1.50
N ARG A 75 -4.31 -11.42 -0.78
CA ARG A 75 -4.25 -12.86 -1.04
C ARG A 75 -4.73 -13.24 -2.44
N GLN A 76 -5.77 -12.57 -2.95
CA GLN A 76 -6.25 -12.79 -4.31
C GLN A 76 -5.24 -12.33 -5.37
N GLN A 77 -4.51 -11.23 -5.13
CA GLN A 77 -3.45 -10.79 -6.03
C GLN A 77 -2.27 -11.75 -6.05
N GLU A 78 -1.86 -12.28 -4.89
CA GLU A 78 -0.82 -13.31 -4.80
C GLU A 78 -1.23 -14.59 -5.56
N GLN A 79 -2.49 -15.01 -5.45
CA GLN A 79 -3.00 -16.16 -6.21
C GLN A 79 -3.16 -15.88 -7.71
N ARG A 80 -3.40 -14.63 -8.09
CA ARG A 80 -3.38 -14.22 -9.51
C ARG A 80 -1.95 -14.21 -10.06
N TRP A 81 -0.97 -13.90 -9.21
CA TRP A 81 0.46 -13.99 -9.50
C TRP A 81 1.00 -15.38 -9.14
N ILE A 82 0.54 -16.41 -9.83
CA ILE A 82 1.23 -17.70 -9.86
C ILE A 82 2.05 -17.71 -11.15
N PRO A 83 3.36 -17.37 -11.13
CA PRO A 83 4.20 -17.59 -12.30
C PRO A 83 4.19 -19.09 -12.61
N ALA A 84 3.95 -19.45 -13.87
CA ALA A 84 3.93 -20.84 -14.31
C ALA A 84 5.19 -21.56 -13.79
N PRO A 85 5.08 -22.80 -13.28
CA PRO A 85 6.26 -23.56 -12.92
C PRO A 85 7.09 -23.67 -14.19
N GLN A 86 8.27 -23.04 -14.14
CA GLN A 86 9.27 -23.10 -15.20
C GLN A 86 9.50 -24.60 -15.40
N ALA A 87 9.02 -25.15 -16.53
CA ALA A 87 9.22 -26.54 -16.84
C ALA A 87 10.72 -26.78 -16.77
N THR A 88 11.15 -27.47 -15.72
CA THR A 88 12.51 -27.94 -15.54
C THR A 88 12.86 -28.70 -16.82
N LEU A 89 13.61 -28.06 -17.71
CA LEU A 89 14.39 -28.72 -18.73
C LEU A 89 15.49 -29.48 -17.98
N GLN A 90 15.09 -30.61 -17.39
CA GLN A 90 15.99 -31.60 -16.86
C GLN A 90 16.84 -32.12 -18.02
N GLY A 91 18.13 -32.27 -17.73
CA GLY A 91 19.19 -32.45 -18.70
C GLY A 91 18.92 -33.53 -19.73
N SER A 92 19.12 -33.16 -20.99
CA SER A 92 19.55 -34.10 -22.01
C SER A 92 21.07 -34.00 -22.07
N LEU A 93 21.74 -35.01 -21.51
CA LEU A 93 23.15 -35.34 -21.77
C LEU A 93 23.18 -36.66 -22.54
#